data_AF-A0A080WKK3-F1
#
_entry.id   AF-A0A080WKK3-F1
#
_cell.length_a   1.000
_cell.length_b   1.000
_cell.length_c   1.000
_cell.angle_alpha   90.00
_cell.angle_beta   90.00
_cell.angle_gamma   90.00
#
_symmetry.space_group_name_H-M   'P 1'
#
loop_
_entity.id
_entity.type
_entity.pdbx_description
1 polymer ?
#
loop_
_entity_poly.entity_id
_entity_poly.type
_entity_poly.pdbx_seq_one_letter_code
_entity_poly.pdbx_strand_id
1 'polypeptide(L)'
;MERSSSLLLESIAFSYLMTGALLKSPIDDLAQFIQTVSTVDVDVAASILQRFSIASFGHMSSRSDRLKLYCRIITDGPSKDTRLTAISSLSDELEAIQENAEESHAAFSELDFLVSWSSTLPISESPGEPLWGRKMTDATIRLQGCLLSLHIRQNPNILSSDSTVVERFNKLVQQLSASMRDETVFTTRFVAVTSLNSLVIGLRAAKLRFSETPILIDVMFVLYDMLNDDDVEIREAATLVASKALADDLTVFRLPAASASAIADLLTRQYRGSNQVFEGALQRFLGEPGQQRLFVPVAETLNKAINESTPLFAEEKQNLYIDEVREIKLWSQHLVQLEKAAINCSLYKHFSTWVMDGLDSLIQLAADKPKDSLLGWTSNMDIFVTGIRTLYGAKMLLLTHRSVSIDVNTIKLTNKLQALYTCTYTSELNPAWGSLLEALLAEFRTTSS
;
A
#
# COMPACT_ATOMS: atom_id res chain seq x y z
N MET A 1 45.27 4.19 -18.50
CA MET A 1 46.01 4.00 -17.24
C MET A 1 45.14 4.23 -16.01
N GLU A 2 44.22 5.19 -16.01
CA GLU A 2 43.34 5.49 -14.85
C GLU A 2 42.41 4.32 -14.45
N ARG A 3 41.84 3.60 -15.43
CA ARG A 3 40.95 2.45 -15.15
C ARG A 3 41.67 1.25 -14.53
N SER A 4 42.95 1.02 -14.88
CA SER A 4 43.76 -0.06 -14.31
C SER A 4 44.22 0.24 -12.88
N SER A 5 44.45 1.52 -12.54
CA SER A 5 44.81 1.92 -11.18
C SER A 5 43.62 1.88 -10.23
N SER A 6 42.42 2.28 -10.68
CA SER A 6 41.19 2.21 -9.87
C SER A 6 40.80 0.75 -9.55
N LEU A 7 40.89 -0.17 -10.52
CA LEU A 7 40.64 -1.60 -10.29
C LEU A 7 41.66 -2.25 -9.33
N LEU A 8 42.92 -1.83 -9.40
CA LEU A 8 43.96 -2.30 -8.48
C LEU A 8 43.71 -1.78 -7.06
N LEU A 9 43.38 -0.49 -6.92
CA LEU A 9 43.02 0.11 -5.65
C LEU A 9 41.81 -0.59 -5.03
N GLU A 10 40.76 -0.84 -5.82
CA GLU A 10 39.57 -1.56 -5.39
C GLU A 10 39.91 -2.98 -4.89
N SER A 11 40.75 -3.71 -5.64
CA SER A 11 41.15 -5.07 -5.26
C SER A 11 41.95 -5.11 -3.96
N ILE A 12 42.93 -4.20 -3.81
CA ILE A 12 43.74 -4.09 -2.59
C ILE A 12 42.86 -3.68 -1.41
N ALA A 13 41.99 -2.69 -1.59
CA ALA A 13 41.14 -2.18 -0.54
C ALA A 13 40.09 -3.21 -0.08
N PHE A 14 39.51 -3.96 -1.02
CA PHE A 14 38.65 -5.10 -0.70
C PHE A 14 39.39 -6.17 0.11
N SER A 15 40.61 -6.55 -0.31
CA SER A 15 41.42 -7.52 0.44
C SER A 15 41.73 -7.02 1.86
N TYR A 16 42.09 -5.75 2.02
CA TYR A 16 42.35 -5.16 3.34
C TYR A 16 41.10 -5.19 4.24
N LEU A 17 39.94 -4.79 3.70
CA LEU A 17 38.67 -4.81 4.42
C LEU A 17 38.28 -6.24 4.85
N MET A 18 38.41 -7.21 3.95
CA MET A 18 38.14 -8.63 4.24
C MET A 18 39.08 -9.18 5.32
N THR A 19 40.39 -8.95 5.20
CA THR A 19 41.37 -9.39 6.19
C THR A 19 41.13 -8.73 7.53
N GLY A 20 40.85 -7.42 7.55
CA GLY A 20 40.54 -6.68 8.77
C GLY A 20 39.31 -7.23 9.49
N ALA A 21 38.23 -7.54 8.75
CA ALA A 21 37.04 -8.16 9.30
C ALA A 21 37.29 -9.59 9.83
N LEU A 22 38.07 -10.40 9.11
CA LEU A 22 38.45 -11.75 9.55
C LEU A 22 39.30 -11.75 10.82
N LEU A 23 40.19 -10.75 10.95
CA LEU A 23 41.04 -10.55 12.12
C LEU A 23 40.34 -9.78 13.26
N LYS A 24 39.05 -9.46 13.13
CA LYS A 24 38.26 -8.70 14.12
C LYS A 24 38.91 -7.36 14.47
N SER A 25 39.38 -6.64 13.46
CA SER A 25 39.89 -5.28 13.61
C SER A 25 38.78 -4.37 14.18
N PRO A 26 39.12 -3.32 14.95
CA PRO A 26 38.13 -2.37 15.45
C PRO A 26 37.26 -1.79 14.34
N ILE A 27 35.96 -1.68 14.58
CA ILE A 27 34.99 -1.19 13.58
C ILE A 27 35.32 0.24 13.15
N ASP A 28 35.80 1.09 14.08
CA ASP A 28 36.21 2.45 13.78
C ASP A 28 37.40 2.51 12.82
N ASP A 29 38.36 1.58 12.97
CA ASP A 29 39.52 1.49 12.06
C ASP A 29 39.07 1.09 10.65
N LEU A 30 38.13 0.15 10.53
CA LEU A 30 37.57 -0.28 9.25
C LEU A 30 36.73 0.83 8.60
N ALA A 31 35.95 1.58 9.37
CA ALA A 31 35.18 2.70 8.87
C ALA A 31 36.08 3.87 8.42
N GLN A 32 37.11 4.20 9.20
CA GLN A 32 38.11 5.21 8.85
C GLN A 32 38.90 4.79 7.60
N PHE A 33 39.19 3.50 7.44
CA PHE A 33 39.81 2.98 6.22
C PHE A 33 38.92 3.24 5.00
N ILE A 34 37.62 2.91 5.07
CA ILE A 34 36.66 3.17 3.97
C ILE A 34 36.59 4.66 3.64
N GLN A 35 36.56 5.53 4.66
CA GLN A 35 36.61 6.98 4.47
C GLN A 35 37.90 7.41 3.75
N THR A 36 39.05 6.88 4.17
CA THR A 36 40.36 7.18 3.57
C THR A 36 40.40 6.76 2.10
N VAL A 37 39.92 5.56 1.77
CA VAL A 37 39.83 5.09 0.38
C VAL A 37 38.93 6.00 -0.45
N SER A 38 37.81 6.47 0.10
CA SER A 38 36.90 7.39 -0.57
C SER A 38 37.52 8.75 -0.90
N THR A 39 38.51 9.21 -0.12
CA THR A 39 39.26 10.45 -0.46
C THR A 39 40.16 10.29 -1.67
N VAL A 40 40.56 9.05 -2.00
CA VAL A 40 41.38 8.73 -3.17
C VAL A 40 40.50 8.51 -4.40
N ASP A 41 39.42 7.74 -4.24
CA ASP A 41 38.43 7.47 -5.29
C ASP A 41 37.05 7.23 -4.65
N VAL A 42 36.09 8.12 -4.95
CA VAL A 42 34.76 8.14 -4.33
C VAL A 42 33.97 6.87 -4.66
N ASP A 43 34.16 6.31 -5.86
CA ASP A 43 33.40 5.16 -6.35
C ASP A 43 33.93 3.85 -5.74
N VAL A 44 35.23 3.80 -5.42
CA VAL A 44 35.86 2.61 -4.84
C VAL A 44 35.25 2.25 -3.49
N ALA A 45 34.92 3.23 -2.64
CA ALA A 45 34.35 2.99 -1.32
C ALA A 45 33.00 2.25 -1.38
N ALA A 46 32.12 2.63 -2.30
CA ALA A 46 30.86 1.92 -2.52
C ALA A 46 31.11 0.53 -3.13
N SER A 47 32.00 0.43 -4.12
CA SER A 47 32.32 -0.83 -4.79
C SER A 47 32.90 -1.88 -3.83
N ILE A 48 33.89 -1.51 -2.99
CA ILE A 48 34.48 -2.46 -2.03
C ILE A 48 33.48 -2.88 -0.96
N LEU A 49 32.57 -1.98 -0.54
CA LEU A 49 31.55 -2.31 0.45
C LEU A 49 30.51 -3.27 -0.12
N GLN A 50 30.12 -3.09 -1.38
CA GLN A 50 29.23 -4.00 -2.08
C GLN A 50 29.86 -5.39 -2.22
N ARG A 51 31.12 -5.45 -2.64
CA ARG A 51 31.87 -6.72 -2.74
C ARG A 51 32.03 -7.38 -1.38
N PHE A 52 32.30 -6.60 -0.33
CA PHE A 52 32.39 -7.09 1.05
C PHE A 52 31.06 -7.70 1.50
N SER A 53 29.95 -7.02 1.25
CA SER A 53 28.62 -7.52 1.56
C SER A 53 28.34 -8.85 0.86
N ILE A 54 28.57 -8.95 -0.45
CA ILE A 54 28.35 -10.19 -1.21
C ILE A 54 29.22 -11.33 -0.67
N ALA A 55 30.50 -11.05 -0.39
CA ALA A 55 31.44 -12.08 0.06
C ALA A 55 31.21 -12.55 1.50
N SER A 56 30.53 -11.75 2.33
CA SER A 56 30.34 -12.02 3.76
C SER A 56 28.90 -12.30 4.16
N PHE A 57 27.96 -12.19 3.21
CA PHE A 57 26.54 -12.42 3.42
C PHE A 57 26.27 -13.79 4.05
N GLY A 58 25.47 -13.81 5.13
CA GLY A 58 25.08 -15.05 5.81
C GLY A 58 26.15 -15.66 6.72
N HIS A 59 27.39 -15.15 6.74
CA HIS A 59 28.43 -15.68 7.64
C HIS A 59 28.14 -15.31 9.10
N MET A 60 27.93 -16.30 9.97
CA MET A 60 27.56 -16.06 11.37
C MET A 60 28.65 -15.41 12.22
N SER A 61 29.92 -15.80 12.03
CA SER A 61 31.02 -15.51 12.96
C SER A 61 31.41 -14.02 13.07
N SER A 62 31.13 -13.22 12.05
CA SER A 62 31.39 -11.77 12.02
C SER A 62 30.12 -10.94 11.85
N ARG A 63 28.93 -11.54 11.93
CA ARG A 63 27.66 -10.86 11.63
C ARG A 63 27.47 -9.56 12.42
N SER A 64 27.57 -9.62 13.75
CA SER A 64 27.38 -8.43 14.60
C SER A 64 28.35 -7.30 14.22
N ASP A 65 29.63 -7.62 13.97
CA ASP A 65 30.64 -6.62 13.60
C ASP A 65 30.37 -6.02 12.22
N ARG A 66 29.92 -6.83 11.25
CA ARG A 66 29.51 -6.34 9.92
C ARG A 66 28.32 -5.39 10.00
N LEU A 67 27.28 -5.77 10.75
CA LEU A 67 26.10 -4.93 10.94
C LEU A 67 26.46 -3.59 11.59
N LYS A 68 27.33 -3.60 12.61
CA LYS A 68 27.85 -2.37 13.23
C LYS A 68 28.68 -1.53 12.25
N LEU A 69 29.49 -2.16 11.40
CA LEU A 69 30.21 -1.45 10.34
C LEU A 69 29.24 -0.76 9.39
N TYR A 70 28.18 -1.43 8.93
CA TYR A 70 27.14 -0.78 8.11
C TYR A 70 26.49 0.38 8.84
N CYS A 71 26.10 0.22 10.11
CA CYS A 71 25.57 1.32 10.92
C CYS A 71 26.52 2.53 10.99
N ARG A 72 27.81 2.28 11.20
CA ARG A 72 28.84 3.33 11.23
C ARG A 72 28.95 4.06 9.88
N ILE A 73 28.94 3.32 8.78
CA ILE A 73 28.99 3.90 7.43
C ILE A 73 27.70 4.64 7.08
N ILE A 74 26.53 4.20 7.55
CA ILE A 74 25.27 4.93 7.33
C ILE A 74 25.30 6.29 8.04
N THR A 75 25.81 6.32 9.28
CA THR A 75 25.91 7.54 10.09
C THR A 75 26.96 8.51 9.54
N ASP A 76 28.18 8.03 9.27
CA ASP A 76 29.36 8.88 9.00
C ASP A 76 30.00 8.62 7.62
N GLY A 77 29.25 8.01 6.72
CA GLY A 77 29.74 7.60 5.41
C GLY A 77 30.12 8.79 4.51
N PRO A 78 31.19 8.65 3.71
CA PRO A 78 31.78 9.76 2.97
C PRO A 78 30.93 10.24 1.79
N SER A 79 30.21 9.33 1.12
CA SER A 79 29.42 9.63 -0.08
C SER A 79 27.98 9.13 0.04
N LYS A 80 27.10 9.62 -0.85
CA LYS A 80 25.72 9.11 -0.95
C LYS A 80 25.70 7.65 -1.40
N ASP A 81 26.55 7.27 -2.35
CA ASP A 81 26.58 5.90 -2.87
C ASP A 81 27.13 4.90 -1.85
N THR A 82 28.15 5.26 -1.08
CA THR A 82 28.64 4.39 0.01
C THR A 82 27.59 4.20 1.10
N ARG A 83 26.84 5.26 1.46
CA ARG A 83 25.71 5.16 2.39
C ARG A 83 24.59 4.30 1.82
N LEU A 84 24.23 4.48 0.55
CA LEU A 84 23.24 3.67 -0.14
C LEU A 84 23.62 2.18 -0.09
N THR A 85 24.85 1.84 -0.44
CA THR A 85 25.36 0.47 -0.36
C THR A 85 25.27 -0.07 1.06
N ALA A 86 25.65 0.71 2.08
CA ALA A 86 25.56 0.29 3.47
C ALA A 86 24.11 0.04 3.92
N ILE A 87 23.17 0.90 3.52
CA ILE A 87 21.74 0.71 3.81
C ILE A 87 21.25 -0.57 3.14
N SER A 88 21.51 -0.76 1.84
CA SER A 88 21.08 -1.96 1.11
C SER A 88 21.67 -3.23 1.71
N SER A 89 22.97 -3.26 2.00
CA SER A 89 23.63 -4.42 2.62
C SER A 89 23.12 -4.72 4.03
N LEU A 90 22.80 -3.69 4.82
CA LEU A 90 22.18 -3.87 6.12
C LEU A 90 20.76 -4.44 5.98
N SER A 91 19.96 -3.92 5.05
CA SER A 91 18.62 -4.44 4.75
C SER A 91 18.67 -5.90 4.32
N ASP A 92 19.52 -6.27 3.34
CA ASP A 92 19.63 -7.64 2.84
C ASP A 92 19.96 -8.63 3.98
N GLU A 93 20.91 -8.27 4.85
CA GLU A 93 21.30 -9.12 5.97
C GLU A 93 20.18 -9.24 7.02
N LEU A 94 19.47 -8.14 7.32
CA LEU A 94 18.35 -8.15 8.26
C LEU A 94 17.14 -8.92 7.74
N GLU A 95 16.81 -8.79 6.46
CA GLU A 95 15.76 -9.56 5.79
C GLU A 95 16.08 -11.05 5.89
N ALA A 96 17.30 -11.46 5.55
CA ALA A 96 17.74 -12.85 5.66
C ALA A 96 17.71 -13.38 7.10
N ILE A 97 18.12 -12.58 8.09
CA ILE A 97 18.04 -12.96 9.51
C ILE A 97 16.59 -13.18 9.92
N GLN A 98 15.69 -12.28 9.52
CA GLN A 98 14.28 -12.33 9.91
C GLN A 98 13.53 -13.50 9.26
N GLU A 99 13.84 -13.84 8.00
CA GLU A 99 13.22 -14.97 7.31
C GLU A 99 13.65 -16.33 7.86
N ASN A 100 14.91 -16.46 8.28
CA ASN A 100 15.46 -17.70 8.83
C ASN A 100 15.19 -17.88 10.32
N ALA A 101 14.71 -16.85 11.01
CA ALA A 101 14.46 -16.92 12.43
C ALA A 101 13.21 -17.75 12.74
N GLU A 102 13.42 -18.95 13.28
CA GLU A 102 12.42 -19.60 14.13
C GLU A 102 12.04 -18.62 15.25
N GLU A 103 10.76 -18.59 15.64
CA GLU A 103 10.06 -17.57 16.44
C GLU A 103 10.67 -17.24 17.85
N SER A 104 11.87 -17.74 18.18
CA SER A 104 12.53 -17.57 19.48
C SER A 104 13.26 -16.22 19.62
N HIS A 105 13.02 -15.54 20.75
CA HIS A 105 13.63 -14.25 21.10
C HIS A 105 15.14 -14.34 21.39
N ALA A 106 15.66 -15.51 21.78
CA ALA A 106 17.07 -15.69 22.15
C ALA A 106 18.04 -15.49 20.96
N ALA A 107 17.55 -15.64 19.72
CA ALA A 107 18.35 -15.48 18.50
C ALA A 107 18.67 -14.01 18.15
N PHE A 108 18.09 -13.02 18.86
CA PHE A 108 18.13 -11.60 18.49
C PHE A 108 18.91 -10.70 19.46
N SER A 109 19.45 -11.22 20.56
CA SER A 109 20.21 -10.39 21.53
C SER A 109 21.48 -9.78 20.93
N GLU A 110 22.08 -10.42 19.92
CA GLU A 110 23.21 -9.86 19.16
C GLU A 110 22.85 -8.60 18.37
N LEU A 111 21.55 -8.32 18.20
CA LEU A 111 20.99 -7.21 17.43
C LEU A 111 20.47 -6.06 18.30
N ASP A 112 20.54 -6.13 19.63
CA ASP A 112 20.03 -5.10 20.55
C ASP A 112 20.61 -3.71 20.28
N PHE A 113 21.87 -3.65 19.81
CA PHE A 113 22.51 -2.39 19.44
C PHE A 113 21.78 -1.68 18.28
N LEU A 114 21.09 -2.40 17.39
CA LEU A 114 20.34 -1.81 16.28
C LEU A 114 19.12 -1.04 16.75
N VAL A 115 18.46 -1.48 17.82
CA VAL A 115 17.33 -0.75 18.40
C VAL A 115 17.80 0.60 18.94
N SER A 116 18.89 0.60 19.72
CA SER A 116 19.52 1.84 20.20
C SER A 116 19.96 2.74 19.04
N TRP A 117 20.68 2.19 18.06
CA TRP A 117 21.18 2.95 16.90
C TRP A 117 20.05 3.53 16.05
N SER A 118 18.98 2.79 15.80
CA SER A 118 17.86 3.26 14.97
C SER A 118 17.16 4.49 15.53
N SER A 119 17.19 4.69 16.85
CA SER A 119 16.58 5.84 17.51
C SER A 119 17.37 7.13 17.22
N THR A 120 18.65 6.97 16.89
CA THR A 120 19.57 8.04 16.51
C THR A 120 19.63 8.26 15.00
N LEU A 121 18.92 7.45 14.22
CA LEU A 121 19.03 7.43 12.77
C LEU A 121 18.35 8.68 12.18
N PRO A 122 19.10 9.57 11.52
CA PRO A 122 18.52 10.74 10.88
C PRO A 122 17.95 10.31 9.51
N ILE A 123 16.95 9.41 9.49
CA ILE A 123 16.19 9.15 8.24
C ILE A 123 15.05 10.17 8.09
N SER A 124 15.34 11.43 8.36
CA SER A 124 14.42 12.50 8.02
C SER A 124 14.91 13.17 6.76
N GLU A 125 14.03 13.31 5.77
CA GLU A 125 14.13 14.37 4.77
C GLU A 125 14.06 15.70 5.54
N SER A 126 15.19 16.16 6.05
CA SER A 126 15.26 17.48 6.65
C SER A 126 15.06 18.49 5.53
N PRO A 127 14.11 19.43 5.63
CA PRO A 127 13.91 20.45 4.61
C PRO A 127 15.22 21.24 4.42
N GLY A 128 15.86 21.06 3.26
CA GLY A 128 17.16 21.67 2.94
C GLY A 128 18.28 20.69 2.61
N GLU A 129 18.13 19.38 2.87
CA GLU A 129 19.05 18.38 2.31
C GLU A 129 18.75 18.14 0.82
N PRO A 130 19.78 17.94 -0.03
CA PRO A 130 19.58 17.67 -1.44
C PRO A 130 18.78 16.37 -1.60
N LEU A 131 17.55 16.51 -2.13
CA LEU A 131 16.59 15.48 -2.52
C LEU A 131 17.24 14.09 -2.60
N TRP A 132 16.85 13.22 -1.67
CA TRP A 132 17.26 11.83 -1.73
C TRP A 132 16.81 11.26 -3.08
N GLY A 133 17.74 10.65 -3.81
CA GLY A 133 17.39 9.99 -5.08
C GLY A 133 16.52 8.77 -4.79
N ARG A 134 15.67 8.37 -5.75
CA ARG A 134 14.75 7.22 -5.63
C ARG A 134 15.37 6.00 -4.97
N LYS A 135 16.56 5.58 -5.43
CA LYS A 135 17.27 4.39 -4.89
C LYS A 135 17.54 4.49 -3.39
N MET A 136 17.84 5.69 -2.90
CA MET A 136 18.09 5.91 -1.49
C MET A 136 16.79 5.85 -0.69
N THR A 137 15.72 6.48 -1.18
CA THR A 137 14.38 6.36 -0.58
C THR A 137 13.93 4.90 -0.52
N ASP A 138 14.12 4.15 -1.60
CA ASP A 138 13.77 2.72 -1.68
C ASP A 138 14.57 1.90 -0.65
N ALA A 139 15.90 2.05 -0.61
CA ALA A 139 16.75 1.33 0.35
C ALA A 139 16.39 1.68 1.81
N THR A 140 16.06 2.94 2.06
CA THR A 140 15.59 3.41 3.36
C THR A 140 14.28 2.79 3.79
N ILE A 141 13.29 2.70 2.90
CA ILE A 141 11.99 2.08 3.20
C ILE A 141 12.21 0.62 3.60
N ARG A 142 13.04 -0.14 2.86
CA ARG A 142 13.40 -1.52 3.22
C ARG A 142 14.00 -1.61 4.62
N LEU A 143 14.99 -0.75 4.91
CA LEU A 143 15.65 -0.74 6.22
C LEU A 143 14.67 -0.39 7.35
N GLN A 144 13.76 0.56 7.14
CA GLN A 144 12.76 0.94 8.14
C GLN A 144 11.82 -0.22 8.49
N GLY A 145 11.35 -0.99 7.49
CA GLY A 145 10.56 -2.20 7.74
C GLY A 145 11.31 -3.21 8.62
N CYS A 146 12.59 -3.44 8.32
CA CYS A 146 13.45 -4.33 9.11
C CYS A 146 13.66 -3.83 10.54
N LEU A 147 13.94 -2.54 10.73
CA LEU A 147 14.18 -1.95 12.05
C LEU A 147 12.91 -1.97 12.89
N LEU A 148 11.75 -1.55 12.36
CA LEU A 148 10.49 -1.61 13.10
C LEU A 148 10.12 -3.05 13.50
N SER A 149 10.37 -4.01 12.60
CA SER A 149 10.22 -5.44 12.90
C SER A 149 11.04 -5.86 14.13
N LEU A 150 12.30 -5.40 14.24
CA LEU A 150 13.14 -5.66 15.42
C LEU A 150 12.59 -5.01 16.70
N HIS A 151 12.13 -3.75 16.64
CA HIS A 151 11.57 -3.06 17.81
C HIS A 151 10.34 -3.78 18.35
N ILE A 152 9.43 -4.14 17.45
CA ILE A 152 8.19 -4.83 17.79
C ILE A 152 8.48 -6.20 18.38
N ARG A 153 9.44 -6.94 17.83
CA ARG A 153 9.88 -8.23 18.37
C ARG A 153 10.43 -8.11 19.78
N GLN A 154 11.29 -7.13 20.03
CA GLN A 154 11.91 -6.95 21.35
C GLN A 154 10.94 -6.38 22.40
N ASN A 155 9.99 -5.55 21.97
CA ASN A 155 8.95 -4.99 22.81
C ASN A 155 7.59 -5.02 22.09
N PRO A 156 6.79 -6.09 22.27
CA PRO A 156 5.49 -6.24 21.62
C PRO A 156 4.51 -5.09 21.87
N ASN A 157 4.64 -4.38 22.98
CA ASN A 157 3.78 -3.25 23.34
C ASN A 157 4.30 -1.91 22.83
N ILE A 158 5.38 -1.88 22.03
CA ILE A 158 6.01 -0.62 21.60
C ILE A 158 5.06 0.26 20.77
N LEU A 159 4.17 -0.36 19.98
CA LEU A 159 3.17 0.33 19.15
C LEU A 159 2.04 0.99 19.94
N SER A 160 1.94 0.74 21.25
CA SER A 160 0.98 1.40 22.14
C SER A 160 1.65 2.24 23.23
N SER A 161 2.95 2.05 23.47
CA SER A 161 3.67 2.68 24.59
C SER A 161 4.67 3.77 24.18
N ASP A 162 5.17 3.77 22.93
CA ASP A 162 6.16 4.74 22.47
C ASP A 162 5.66 5.56 21.27
N SER A 163 5.33 6.82 21.54
CA SER A 163 4.85 7.76 20.52
C SER A 163 5.82 7.97 19.35
N THR A 164 7.14 7.88 19.59
CA THR A 164 8.16 8.08 18.54
C THR A 164 8.24 6.87 17.60
N VAL A 165 8.01 5.67 18.13
CA VAL A 165 7.93 4.44 17.32
C VAL A 165 6.63 4.44 16.54
N VAL A 166 5.52 4.86 17.16
CA VAL A 166 4.22 5.00 16.49
C VAL A 166 4.29 6.01 15.34
N GLU A 167 4.94 7.15 15.52
CA GLU A 167 5.15 8.13 14.44
C GLU A 167 5.96 7.54 13.29
N ARG A 168 7.08 6.85 13.58
CA ARG A 168 7.90 6.16 12.58
C ARG A 168 7.12 5.06 11.85
N PHE A 169 6.30 4.31 12.57
CA PHE A 169 5.42 3.30 12.00
C PHE A 169 4.40 3.92 11.04
N ASN A 170 3.68 4.95 11.46
CA ASN A 170 2.71 5.63 10.62
C ASN A 170 3.37 6.25 9.38
N LYS A 171 4.56 6.84 9.53
CA LYS A 171 5.35 7.36 8.41
C LYS A 171 5.72 6.26 7.41
N LEU A 172 6.18 5.10 7.91
CA LEU A 172 6.46 3.96 7.03
C LEU A 172 5.20 3.55 6.27
N VAL A 173 4.06 3.38 6.95
CA VAL A 173 2.80 2.96 6.29
C VAL A 173 2.36 3.97 5.23
N GLN A 174 2.51 5.27 5.49
CA GLN A 174 2.27 6.32 4.49
C GLN A 174 3.21 6.21 3.28
N GLN A 175 4.50 5.94 3.53
CA GLN A 175 5.48 5.72 2.45
C GLN A 175 5.15 4.47 1.65
N LEU A 176 4.75 3.37 2.29
CA LEU A 176 4.33 2.16 1.59
C LEU A 176 3.09 2.42 0.72
N SER A 177 2.08 3.11 1.25
CA SER A 177 0.89 3.51 0.47
C SER A 177 1.26 4.40 -0.72
N ALA A 178 2.12 5.40 -0.52
CA ALA A 178 2.58 6.27 -1.60
C ALA A 178 3.41 5.52 -2.66
N SER A 179 4.20 4.53 -2.23
CA SER A 179 4.97 3.67 -3.12
C SER A 179 4.11 2.75 -3.97
N MET A 180 2.84 2.50 -3.61
CA MET A 180 1.92 1.64 -4.37
C MET A 180 1.05 2.40 -5.38
N ARG A 181 1.27 3.70 -5.58
CA ARG A 181 0.51 4.47 -6.59
C ARG A 181 0.86 4.04 -8.00
N ASP A 182 -0.10 4.15 -8.90
CA ASP A 182 0.03 3.71 -10.29
C ASP A 182 1.19 4.38 -11.05
N GLU A 183 1.58 5.63 -10.69
CA GLU A 183 2.69 6.33 -11.37
C GLU A 183 4.09 5.87 -10.92
N THR A 184 4.16 4.98 -9.93
CA THR A 184 5.43 4.53 -9.34
C THR A 184 6.02 3.34 -10.09
N VAL A 185 7.35 3.32 -10.22
CA VAL A 185 8.04 2.25 -10.93
C VAL A 185 8.00 0.94 -10.13
N PHE A 186 8.04 -0.17 -10.86
CA PHE A 186 8.08 -1.53 -10.31
C PHE A 186 9.03 -1.68 -9.11
N THR A 187 10.27 -1.18 -9.21
CA THR A 187 11.27 -1.37 -8.14
C THR A 187 10.87 -0.73 -6.81
N THR A 188 10.19 0.42 -6.85
CA THR A 188 9.71 1.13 -5.65
C THR A 188 8.50 0.40 -5.05
N ARG A 189 7.61 -0.12 -5.89
CA ARG A 189 6.47 -0.96 -5.45
C ARG A 189 6.95 -2.26 -4.83
N PHE A 190 7.89 -2.95 -5.46
CA PHE A 190 8.47 -4.20 -4.94
C PHE A 190 9.17 -3.99 -3.59
N VAL A 191 9.92 -2.89 -3.45
CA VAL A 191 10.52 -2.45 -2.17
C VAL A 191 9.48 -2.30 -1.07
N ALA A 192 8.31 -1.74 -1.39
CA ALA A 192 7.23 -1.58 -0.41
C ALA A 192 6.73 -2.96 0.07
N VAL A 193 6.55 -3.93 -0.83
CA VAL A 193 6.15 -5.30 -0.46
C VAL A 193 7.23 -5.97 0.41
N THR A 194 8.51 -5.84 0.05
CA THR A 194 9.62 -6.39 0.83
C THR A 194 9.68 -5.80 2.24
N SER A 195 9.56 -4.46 2.35
CA SER A 195 9.51 -3.78 3.65
C SER A 195 8.33 -4.24 4.50
N LEU A 196 7.15 -4.39 3.89
CA LEU A 196 5.97 -4.88 4.58
C LEU A 196 6.13 -6.34 5.03
N ASN A 197 6.75 -7.20 4.23
CA ASN A 197 7.08 -8.57 4.61
C ASN A 197 7.92 -8.61 5.89
N SER A 198 8.99 -7.82 5.97
CA SER A 198 9.84 -7.72 7.17
C SER A 198 9.04 -7.26 8.39
N LEU A 199 8.18 -6.25 8.23
CA LEU A 199 7.31 -5.75 9.29
C LEU A 199 6.33 -6.84 9.79
N VAL A 200 5.66 -7.56 8.88
CA VAL A 200 4.72 -8.65 9.21
C VAL A 200 5.42 -9.80 9.92
N ILE A 201 6.64 -10.15 9.50
CA ILE A 201 7.48 -11.12 10.18
C ILE A 201 7.75 -10.67 11.64
N GLY A 202 7.95 -9.37 11.86
CA GLY A 202 8.06 -8.74 13.19
C GLY A 202 6.80 -8.89 14.04
N LEU A 203 5.68 -8.42 13.51
CA LEU A 203 4.36 -8.47 14.15
C LEU A 203 3.99 -9.90 14.58
N ARG A 204 4.22 -10.88 13.70
CA ARG A 204 3.92 -12.29 13.98
C ARG A 204 4.77 -12.85 15.11
N ALA A 205 6.07 -12.58 15.12
CA ALA A 205 6.94 -13.03 16.21
C ALA A 205 6.60 -12.38 17.56
N ALA A 206 6.08 -11.15 17.53
CA ALA A 206 5.50 -10.47 18.69
C ALA A 206 4.07 -10.95 19.05
N LYS A 207 3.51 -11.91 18.28
CA LYS A 207 2.14 -12.44 18.42
C LYS A 207 1.06 -11.36 18.35
N LEU A 208 1.31 -10.29 17.60
CA LEU A 208 0.33 -9.24 17.35
C LEU A 208 -0.63 -9.69 16.25
N ARG A 209 -1.92 -9.68 16.57
CA ARG A 209 -2.97 -10.11 15.64
C ARG A 209 -3.53 -8.92 14.88
N PHE A 210 -3.61 -9.05 13.56
CA PHE A 210 -4.21 -8.06 12.67
C PHE A 210 -5.68 -7.79 12.98
N SER A 211 -6.39 -8.78 13.51
CA SER A 211 -7.80 -8.67 13.94
C SER A 211 -8.02 -7.82 15.20
N GLU A 212 -6.98 -7.56 16.00
CA GLU A 212 -7.12 -6.97 17.34
C GLU A 212 -6.23 -5.74 17.58
N THR A 213 -5.51 -5.31 16.55
CA THR A 213 -4.52 -4.24 16.65
C THR A 213 -4.92 -3.08 15.72
N PRO A 214 -5.73 -2.10 16.19
CA PRO A 214 -6.32 -1.06 15.34
C PRO A 214 -5.32 -0.23 14.53
N ILE A 215 -4.11 -0.01 15.04
CA ILE A 215 -3.04 0.72 14.32
C ILE A 215 -2.61 -0.01 13.01
N LEU A 216 -2.97 -1.30 12.85
CA LEU A 216 -2.69 -2.08 11.64
C LEU A 216 -3.75 -1.92 10.53
N ILE A 217 -4.81 -1.12 10.73
CA ILE A 217 -5.85 -0.91 9.70
C ILE A 217 -5.27 -0.39 8.40
N ASP A 218 -4.41 0.65 8.45
CA ASP A 218 -3.77 1.17 7.24
C ASP A 218 -2.81 0.16 6.61
N VAL A 219 -2.16 -0.70 7.42
CA VAL A 219 -1.32 -1.79 6.91
C VAL A 219 -2.15 -2.79 6.10
N MET A 220 -3.34 -3.14 6.59
CA MET A 220 -4.26 -4.03 5.85
C MET A 220 -4.71 -3.41 4.53
N PHE A 221 -4.97 -2.10 4.50
CA PHE A 221 -5.29 -1.40 3.26
C PHE A 221 -4.12 -1.35 2.28
N VAL A 222 -2.89 -1.07 2.75
CA VAL A 222 -1.69 -1.14 1.91
C VAL A 222 -1.49 -2.55 1.35
N LEU A 223 -1.65 -3.58 2.18
CA LEU A 223 -1.56 -4.96 1.73
C LEU A 223 -2.65 -5.32 0.71
N TYR A 224 -3.87 -4.80 0.90
CA TYR A 224 -4.96 -4.95 -0.08
C TYR A 224 -4.57 -4.37 -1.44
N ASP A 225 -3.95 -3.19 -1.45
CA ASP A 225 -3.53 -2.53 -2.68
C ASP A 225 -2.41 -3.35 -3.38
N MET A 226 -1.44 -3.87 -2.63
CA MET A 226 -0.39 -4.76 -3.16
C MET A 226 -0.95 -6.06 -3.76
N LEU A 227 -2.04 -6.60 -3.22
CA LEU A 227 -2.71 -7.80 -3.75
C LEU A 227 -3.49 -7.54 -5.05
N ASN A 228 -3.76 -6.28 -5.35
CA ASN A 228 -4.45 -5.81 -6.54
C ASN A 228 -3.52 -5.01 -7.49
N ASP A 229 -2.21 -5.12 -7.30
CA ASP A 229 -1.21 -4.52 -8.17
C ASP A 229 -1.29 -5.13 -9.60
N ASP A 230 -0.82 -4.41 -10.61
CA ASP A 230 -0.85 -4.86 -12.00
C ASP A 230 0.24 -5.88 -12.33
N ASP A 231 1.37 -5.81 -11.62
CA ASP A 231 2.49 -6.70 -11.76
C ASP A 231 2.28 -8.02 -11.01
N VAL A 232 2.54 -9.13 -11.69
CA VAL A 232 2.34 -10.47 -11.13
C VAL A 232 3.31 -10.78 -9.99
N GLU A 233 4.57 -10.32 -10.05
CA GLU A 233 5.58 -10.59 -9.04
C GLU A 233 5.23 -9.88 -7.73
N ILE A 234 4.71 -8.65 -7.83
CA ILE A 234 4.23 -7.88 -6.67
C ILE A 234 3.04 -8.60 -6.02
N ARG A 235 2.05 -9.04 -6.81
CA ARG A 235 0.88 -9.76 -6.28
C ARG A 235 1.25 -11.08 -5.62
N GLU A 236 2.17 -11.84 -6.21
CA GLU A 236 2.64 -13.11 -5.66
C GLU A 236 3.37 -12.89 -4.32
N ALA A 237 4.28 -11.91 -4.26
CA ALA A 237 4.96 -11.53 -3.03
C ALA A 237 3.96 -11.06 -1.95
N ALA A 238 2.99 -10.22 -2.31
CA ALA A 238 1.94 -9.75 -1.40
C ALA A 238 1.05 -10.88 -0.87
N THR A 239 0.80 -11.92 -1.67
CA THR A 239 0.04 -13.11 -1.25
C THR A 239 0.77 -13.88 -0.15
N LEU A 240 2.10 -13.97 -0.22
CA LEU A 240 2.92 -14.56 0.84
C LEU A 240 2.87 -13.72 2.12
N VAL A 241 2.93 -12.39 1.99
CA VAL A 241 2.80 -11.46 3.13
C VAL A 241 1.42 -11.60 3.79
N ALA A 242 0.35 -11.63 3.01
CA ALA A 242 -1.01 -11.83 3.51
C ALA A 242 -1.18 -13.17 4.21
N SER A 243 -0.59 -14.24 3.68
CA SER A 243 -0.61 -15.55 4.31
C SER A 243 0.08 -15.55 5.69
N LYS A 244 1.16 -14.76 5.85
CA LYS A 244 1.82 -14.58 7.16
C LYS A 244 0.99 -13.72 8.11
N ALA A 245 0.35 -12.66 7.60
CA ALA A 245 -0.47 -11.75 8.39
C ALA A 245 -1.78 -12.40 8.89
N LEU A 246 -2.34 -13.32 8.11
CA LEU A 246 -3.63 -13.99 8.37
C LEU A 246 -3.48 -15.45 8.85
N ALA A 247 -2.27 -15.92 9.17
CA ALA A 247 -2.00 -17.33 9.47
C ALA A 247 -2.84 -17.93 10.61
N ASP A 248 -3.36 -17.11 11.52
CA ASP A 248 -4.22 -17.52 12.63
C ASP A 248 -5.61 -18.03 12.15
N ASP A 249 -6.03 -17.70 10.93
CA ASP A 249 -7.35 -18.06 10.36
C ASP A 249 -7.39 -19.47 9.71
N LEU A 250 -6.42 -20.35 9.99
CA LEU A 250 -6.27 -21.73 9.45
C LEU A 250 -6.26 -21.86 7.91
N THR A 251 -6.27 -20.73 7.20
CA THR A 251 -6.43 -20.64 5.76
C THR A 251 -5.12 -20.22 5.11
N VAL A 252 -4.54 -21.13 4.32
CA VAL A 252 -3.39 -20.80 3.48
C VAL A 252 -3.93 -20.22 2.18
N PHE A 253 -3.77 -18.91 1.99
CA PHE A 253 -4.15 -18.26 0.75
C PHE A 253 -3.09 -18.50 -0.32
N ARG A 254 -3.52 -18.99 -1.49
CA ARG A 254 -2.63 -19.25 -2.64
C ARG A 254 -2.95 -18.39 -3.86
N LEU A 255 -3.93 -17.49 -3.74
CA LEU A 255 -4.43 -16.67 -4.83
C LEU A 255 -4.56 -15.21 -4.36
N PRO A 256 -3.96 -14.23 -5.07
CA PRO A 256 -3.99 -12.83 -4.67
C PRO A 256 -5.41 -12.30 -4.43
N ALA A 257 -6.32 -12.62 -5.36
CA ALA A 257 -7.71 -12.19 -5.28
C ALA A 257 -8.47 -12.78 -4.06
N ALA A 258 -8.11 -13.98 -3.61
CA ALA A 258 -8.71 -14.58 -2.42
C ALA A 258 -8.15 -13.94 -1.14
N SER A 259 -6.84 -13.66 -1.12
CA SER A 259 -6.21 -12.89 -0.05
C SER A 259 -6.80 -11.49 0.08
N ALA A 260 -7.02 -10.79 -1.04
CA ALA A 260 -7.60 -9.44 -1.04
C ALA A 260 -9.00 -9.44 -0.43
N SER A 261 -9.86 -10.37 -0.86
CA SER A 261 -11.20 -10.53 -0.26
C SER A 261 -11.12 -10.88 1.23
N ALA A 262 -10.20 -11.74 1.65
CA ALA A 262 -10.03 -12.08 3.07
C ALA A 262 -9.59 -10.88 3.92
N ILE A 263 -8.73 -10.00 3.39
CA ILE A 263 -8.34 -8.75 4.05
C ILE A 263 -9.53 -7.79 4.17
N ALA A 264 -10.31 -7.60 3.10
CA ALA A 264 -11.50 -6.75 3.12
C ALA A 264 -12.57 -7.29 4.10
N ASP A 265 -12.75 -8.62 4.12
CA ASP A 265 -13.59 -9.32 5.09
C ASP A 265 -13.11 -9.12 6.52
N LEU A 266 -11.80 -9.20 6.78
CA LEU A 266 -11.22 -9.02 8.11
C LEU A 266 -11.46 -7.59 8.62
N LEU A 267 -11.14 -6.60 7.78
CA LEU A 267 -11.37 -5.18 8.06
C LEU A 267 -12.81 -4.94 8.49
N THR A 268 -13.74 -5.43 7.68
CA THR A 268 -15.17 -5.22 7.91
C THR A 268 -15.67 -6.00 9.11
N ARG A 269 -15.26 -7.26 9.30
CA ARG A 269 -15.77 -8.10 10.39
C ARG A 269 -15.27 -7.68 11.76
N GLN A 270 -14.00 -7.30 11.87
CA GLN A 270 -13.35 -7.02 13.17
C GLN A 270 -13.41 -5.54 13.55
N TYR A 271 -13.42 -4.63 12.57
CA TYR A 271 -13.38 -3.20 12.79
C TYR A 271 -14.67 -2.52 12.30
N ARG A 272 -15.83 -3.15 12.55
CA ARG A 272 -17.16 -2.69 12.12
C ARG A 272 -17.49 -1.26 12.55
N GLY A 273 -17.00 -0.84 13.72
CA GLY A 273 -17.20 0.50 14.28
C GLY A 273 -16.11 1.51 13.92
N SER A 274 -15.13 1.13 13.08
CA SER A 274 -13.99 2.00 12.77
C SER A 274 -14.30 2.96 11.63
N ASN A 275 -14.14 4.25 11.93
CA ASN A 275 -14.24 5.32 10.93
C ASN A 275 -13.20 5.20 9.82
N GLN A 276 -11.99 4.78 10.16
CA GLN A 276 -10.90 4.57 9.22
C GLN A 276 -11.23 3.46 8.20
N VAL A 277 -11.93 2.40 8.62
CA VAL A 277 -12.39 1.35 7.69
C VAL A 277 -13.47 1.88 6.77
N PHE A 278 -14.41 2.68 7.28
CA PHE A 278 -15.41 3.35 6.44
C PHE A 278 -14.76 4.23 5.37
N GLU A 279 -13.80 5.07 5.75
CA GLU A 279 -13.12 5.98 4.82
C GLU A 279 -12.30 5.23 3.77
N GLY A 280 -11.48 4.25 4.18
CA GLY A 280 -10.67 3.46 3.25
C GLY A 280 -11.50 2.58 2.31
N ALA A 281 -12.63 2.05 2.78
CA ALA A 281 -13.57 1.29 1.93
C ALA A 281 -14.31 2.22 0.96
N LEU A 282 -14.71 3.42 1.40
CA LEU A 282 -15.40 4.38 0.54
C LEU A 282 -14.48 4.91 -0.57
N GLN A 283 -13.21 5.15 -0.29
CA GLN A 283 -12.20 5.52 -1.29
C GLN A 283 -12.10 4.49 -2.41
N ARG A 284 -12.00 3.20 -2.06
CA ARG A 284 -11.91 2.11 -3.05
C ARG A 284 -13.22 1.89 -3.81
N PHE A 285 -14.36 2.07 -3.14
CA PHE A 285 -15.66 2.08 -3.81
C PHE A 285 -15.75 3.18 -4.89
N LEU A 286 -15.23 4.37 -4.58
CA LEU A 286 -15.27 5.53 -5.49
C LEU A 286 -14.30 5.41 -6.68
N GLY A 287 -13.29 4.53 -6.57
CA GLY A 287 -12.46 4.09 -7.69
C GLY A 287 -11.02 4.56 -7.66
N GLU A 288 -10.61 5.43 -6.73
CA GLU A 288 -9.20 5.83 -6.60
C GLU A 288 -8.81 6.14 -5.14
N PRO A 289 -8.08 5.25 -4.46
CA PRO A 289 -7.48 5.56 -3.17
C PRO A 289 -6.36 6.61 -3.34
N GLY A 290 -6.39 7.69 -2.55
CA GLY A 290 -5.34 8.70 -2.54
C GLY A 290 -5.52 9.91 -3.46
N GLN A 291 -6.66 10.02 -4.16
CA GLN A 291 -7.00 11.26 -4.90
C GLN A 291 -7.14 12.47 -3.96
N GLN A 292 -6.69 13.64 -4.44
CA GLN A 292 -6.94 14.92 -3.76
C GLN A 292 -8.44 15.25 -3.67
N ARG A 293 -9.24 14.78 -4.64
CA ARG A 293 -10.68 15.01 -4.74
C ARG A 293 -11.45 13.70 -4.72
N LEU A 294 -11.80 13.23 -3.54
CA LEU A 294 -12.54 11.98 -3.33
C LEU A 294 -13.86 11.88 -4.13
N PHE A 295 -14.59 12.98 -4.27
CA PHE A 295 -15.88 13.04 -4.96
C PHE A 295 -15.75 13.82 -6.27
N VAL A 296 -15.21 13.18 -7.31
CA VAL A 296 -15.28 13.70 -8.68
C VAL A 296 -16.74 13.61 -9.15
N PRO A 297 -17.41 14.71 -9.57
CA PRO A 297 -18.79 14.70 -9.99
C PRO A 297 -19.04 13.71 -11.14
N VAL A 298 -20.10 12.92 -11.04
CA VAL A 298 -20.47 11.93 -12.07
C VAL A 298 -20.63 12.58 -13.45
N ALA A 299 -21.22 13.77 -13.54
CA ALA A 299 -21.31 14.51 -14.80
C ALA A 299 -19.95 14.79 -15.43
N GLU A 300 -18.92 15.09 -14.62
CA GLU A 300 -17.55 15.35 -15.08
C GLU A 300 -16.95 14.07 -15.68
N THR A 301 -17.07 12.94 -14.97
CA THR A 301 -16.59 11.62 -15.44
C THR A 301 -17.31 11.18 -16.71
N LEU A 302 -18.64 11.33 -16.78
CA LEU A 302 -19.42 10.99 -17.97
C LEU A 302 -19.03 11.85 -19.17
N ASN A 303 -18.89 13.18 -18.97
CA ASN A 303 -18.47 14.09 -20.04
C ASN A 303 -17.06 13.76 -20.55
N LYS A 304 -16.14 13.44 -19.64
CA LYS A 304 -14.78 12.99 -19.99
C LYS A 304 -14.85 11.75 -20.89
N ALA A 305 -15.54 10.70 -20.44
CA ALA A 305 -15.67 9.44 -21.18
C ALA A 305 -16.36 9.60 -22.56
N ILE A 306 -17.34 10.49 -22.67
CA ILE A 306 -18.01 10.79 -23.95
C ILE A 306 -17.06 11.50 -24.92
N ASN A 307 -16.29 12.48 -24.43
CA ASN A 307 -15.44 13.33 -25.28
C ASN A 307 -14.09 12.67 -25.64
N GLU A 308 -13.53 11.84 -24.76
CA GLU A 308 -12.24 11.16 -24.96
C GLU A 308 -12.33 9.91 -25.85
N SER A 309 -13.52 9.61 -26.39
CA SER A 309 -13.72 8.59 -27.43
C SER A 309 -13.03 8.89 -28.78
N THR A 310 -12.10 9.87 -28.81
CA THR A 310 -11.16 10.10 -29.92
C THR A 310 -9.87 9.29 -29.66
N PRO A 311 -9.60 8.20 -30.42
CA PRO A 311 -8.59 7.19 -30.09
C PRO A 311 -7.13 7.64 -30.19
N LEU A 312 -6.86 8.92 -30.49
CA LEU A 312 -5.50 9.39 -30.72
C LEU A 312 -4.72 9.72 -29.42
N PHE A 313 -5.42 9.85 -28.29
CA PHE A 313 -4.84 10.23 -26.99
C PHE A 313 -5.49 9.51 -25.80
N ALA A 314 -6.03 8.30 -26.00
CA ALA A 314 -6.55 7.51 -24.90
C ALA A 314 -5.39 7.24 -23.92
N GLU A 315 -5.48 7.85 -22.73
CA GLU A 315 -4.50 7.68 -21.67
C GLU A 315 -4.54 6.19 -21.26
N GLU A 316 -3.41 5.50 -21.33
CA GLU A 316 -3.36 4.08 -20.99
C GLU A 316 -3.71 3.95 -19.50
N LYS A 317 -4.83 3.28 -19.21
CA LYS A 317 -5.26 3.01 -17.84
C LYS A 317 -4.14 2.24 -17.13
N GLN A 318 -3.54 2.90 -16.16
CA GLN A 318 -2.53 2.30 -15.31
C GLN A 318 -3.25 1.31 -14.38
N ASN A 319 -2.70 0.11 -14.26
CA ASN A 319 -3.29 -1.05 -13.58
C ASN A 319 -4.53 -1.70 -14.22
N LEU A 320 -4.29 -2.60 -15.18
CA LEU A 320 -5.31 -3.42 -15.85
C LEU A 320 -5.79 -4.63 -15.03
N TYR A 321 -5.23 -4.88 -13.84
CA TYR A 321 -5.62 -6.04 -13.04
C TYR A 321 -6.91 -5.79 -12.24
N ILE A 322 -7.21 -4.54 -11.92
CA ILE A 322 -8.41 -4.16 -11.17
C ILE A 322 -9.65 -4.26 -12.06
N ASP A 323 -10.57 -5.15 -11.69
CA ASP A 323 -11.94 -5.15 -12.19
C ASP A 323 -12.77 -4.16 -11.33
N GLU A 324 -13.04 -2.99 -11.89
CA GLU A 324 -13.76 -1.93 -11.16
C GLU A 324 -15.17 -2.34 -10.75
N VAL A 325 -15.86 -3.15 -11.57
CA VAL A 325 -17.21 -3.62 -11.25
C VAL A 325 -17.15 -4.56 -10.04
N ARG A 326 -16.12 -5.41 -9.99
CA ARG A 326 -15.86 -6.27 -8.84
C ARG A 326 -15.53 -5.45 -7.59
N GLU A 327 -14.69 -4.42 -7.69
CA GLU A 327 -14.35 -3.56 -6.55
C GLU A 327 -15.58 -2.80 -6.02
N ILE A 328 -16.40 -2.23 -6.90
CA ILE A 328 -17.65 -1.56 -6.52
C ILE A 328 -18.55 -2.54 -5.76
N LYS A 329 -18.72 -3.76 -6.27
CA LYS A 329 -19.54 -4.79 -5.63
C LYS A 329 -18.98 -5.19 -4.27
N LEU A 330 -17.69 -5.46 -4.17
CA LEU A 330 -17.03 -5.88 -2.94
C LEU A 330 -17.15 -4.79 -1.85
N TRP A 331 -16.71 -3.57 -2.16
CA TRP A 331 -16.69 -2.50 -1.17
C TRP A 331 -18.09 -2.01 -0.81
N SER A 332 -19.06 -2.02 -1.74
CA SER A 332 -20.46 -1.74 -1.38
C SER A 332 -21.03 -2.76 -0.40
N GLN A 333 -20.71 -4.04 -0.56
CA GLN A 333 -21.15 -5.11 0.36
C GLN A 333 -20.53 -4.94 1.75
N HIS A 334 -19.28 -4.50 1.84
CA HIS A 334 -18.61 -4.24 3.11
C HIS A 334 -19.10 -2.97 3.79
N LEU A 335 -19.28 -1.88 3.05
CA LEU A 335 -19.73 -0.59 3.59
C LEU A 335 -21.11 -0.70 4.25
N VAL A 336 -22.02 -1.52 3.70
CA VAL A 336 -23.35 -1.73 4.32
C VAL A 336 -23.33 -2.59 5.58
N GLN A 337 -22.23 -3.30 5.87
CA GLN A 337 -22.07 -4.13 7.06
C GLN A 337 -21.47 -3.37 8.25
N LEU A 338 -20.98 -2.15 8.03
CA LEU A 338 -20.37 -1.33 9.09
C LEU A 338 -21.44 -0.83 10.07
N GLU A 339 -21.01 -0.66 11.32
CA GLU A 339 -21.86 -0.11 12.36
C GLU A 339 -22.05 1.39 12.19
N LYS A 340 -23.15 1.91 12.74
CA LYS A 340 -23.44 3.35 12.78
C LYS A 340 -22.25 4.19 13.27
N ALA A 341 -21.51 3.69 14.26
CA ALA A 341 -20.38 4.39 14.86
C ALA A 341 -19.20 4.60 13.88
N ALA A 342 -19.06 3.75 12.87
CA ALA A 342 -18.02 3.91 11.85
C ALA A 342 -18.34 5.04 10.87
N ILE A 343 -19.61 5.32 10.61
CA ILE A 343 -20.00 6.16 9.48
C ILE A 343 -19.63 7.62 9.75
N ASN A 344 -18.66 8.14 8.99
CA ASN A 344 -18.32 9.56 8.99
C ASN A 344 -19.50 10.34 8.40
N CYS A 345 -20.26 11.04 9.24
CA CYS A 345 -21.44 11.80 8.83
C CYS A 345 -21.13 12.84 7.74
N SER A 346 -19.98 13.51 7.81
CA SER A 346 -19.60 14.49 6.78
C SER A 346 -19.41 13.82 5.43
N LEU A 347 -18.60 12.76 5.36
CA LEU A 347 -18.35 12.05 4.10
C LEU A 347 -19.61 11.35 3.59
N TYR A 348 -20.43 10.79 4.47
CA TYR A 348 -21.71 10.17 4.09
C TYR A 348 -22.68 11.18 3.47
N LYS A 349 -22.71 12.43 3.97
CA LYS A 349 -23.50 13.51 3.35
C LYS A 349 -23.00 13.84 1.95
N HIS A 350 -21.69 14.01 1.78
CA HIS A 350 -21.09 14.26 0.45
C HIS A 350 -21.35 13.12 -0.51
N PHE A 351 -21.23 11.88 -0.04
CA PHE A 351 -21.58 10.68 -0.80
C PHE A 351 -23.05 10.66 -1.21
N SER A 352 -23.97 11.01 -0.29
CA SER A 352 -25.40 11.10 -0.62
C SER A 352 -25.67 12.13 -1.71
N THR A 353 -25.05 13.31 -1.64
CA THR A 353 -25.14 14.32 -2.71
C THR A 353 -24.57 13.79 -4.02
N TRP A 354 -23.38 13.20 -3.99
CA TRP A 354 -22.71 12.62 -5.17
C TRP A 354 -23.58 11.58 -5.88
N VAL A 355 -24.22 10.67 -5.14
CA VAL A 355 -25.14 9.67 -5.72
C VAL A 355 -26.38 10.33 -6.32
N MET A 356 -26.98 11.30 -5.62
CA MET A 356 -28.20 11.97 -6.09
C MET A 356 -27.97 12.77 -7.37
N ASP A 357 -26.87 13.51 -7.43
CA ASP A 357 -26.46 14.28 -8.60
C ASP A 357 -26.00 13.35 -9.73
N GLY A 358 -25.41 12.19 -9.39
CA GLY A 358 -25.07 11.14 -10.33
C GLY A 358 -26.28 10.52 -11.01
N LEU A 359 -27.34 10.23 -10.27
CA LEU A 359 -28.59 9.76 -10.85
C LEU A 359 -29.21 10.80 -11.79
N ASP A 360 -29.17 12.09 -11.43
CA ASP A 360 -29.60 13.17 -12.33
C ASP A 360 -28.80 13.19 -13.63
N SER A 361 -27.48 13.04 -13.53
CA SER A 361 -26.59 13.00 -14.69
C SER A 361 -26.87 11.80 -15.60
N LEU A 362 -27.15 10.62 -15.03
CA LEU A 362 -27.49 9.41 -15.79
C LEU A 362 -28.86 9.52 -16.46
N ILE A 363 -29.86 10.10 -15.78
CA ILE A 363 -31.20 10.35 -16.34
C ILE A 363 -31.08 11.31 -17.52
N GLN A 364 -30.33 12.41 -17.35
CA GLN A 364 -30.10 13.37 -18.41
C GLN A 364 -29.38 12.73 -19.60
N LEU A 365 -28.31 11.96 -19.35
CA LEU A 365 -27.58 11.26 -20.40
C LEU A 365 -28.47 10.29 -21.18
N ALA A 366 -29.32 9.54 -20.48
CA ALA A 366 -30.27 8.61 -21.11
C ALA A 366 -31.33 9.36 -21.95
N ALA A 367 -31.75 10.55 -21.52
CA ALA A 367 -32.69 11.38 -22.29
C ALA A 367 -32.04 12.00 -23.54
N ASP A 368 -30.77 12.42 -23.43
CA ASP A 368 -30.04 13.13 -24.49
C ASP A 368 -29.48 12.18 -25.58
N LYS A 369 -29.25 10.90 -25.26
CA LYS A 369 -28.66 9.92 -26.19
C LYS A 369 -29.71 8.91 -26.68
N PRO A 370 -29.96 8.78 -27.99
CA PRO A 370 -30.88 7.77 -28.50
C PRO A 370 -30.31 6.35 -28.31
N LYS A 371 -31.20 5.39 -28.00
CA LYS A 371 -31.00 3.93 -27.91
C LYS A 371 -29.57 3.45 -27.60
N ASP A 372 -29.36 3.08 -26.35
CA ASP A 372 -28.21 2.36 -25.82
C ASP A 372 -28.19 0.88 -26.28
N SER A 373 -28.05 0.64 -27.58
CA SER A 373 -28.02 -0.72 -28.14
C SER A 373 -26.72 -1.48 -27.78
N LEU A 374 -26.46 -2.66 -28.38
CA LEU A 374 -25.26 -3.48 -28.13
C LEU A 374 -23.90 -2.75 -28.29
N LEU A 375 -23.87 -1.67 -29.09
CA LEU A 375 -22.72 -0.77 -29.27
C LEU A 375 -23.06 0.66 -28.82
N GLY A 376 -24.01 0.80 -27.91
CA GLY A 376 -24.51 2.06 -27.36
C GLY A 376 -23.47 2.78 -26.53
N TRP A 377 -23.85 3.89 -25.92
CA TRP A 377 -22.93 4.71 -25.13
C TRP A 377 -22.46 4.00 -23.85
N THR A 378 -23.19 2.99 -23.35
CA THR A 378 -22.69 2.12 -22.26
C THR A 378 -21.69 1.06 -22.72
N SER A 379 -21.37 0.96 -24.02
CA SER A 379 -20.22 0.17 -24.49
C SER A 379 -18.88 0.80 -24.10
N ASN A 380 -18.86 2.10 -23.78
CA ASN A 380 -17.73 2.74 -23.13
C ASN A 380 -17.63 2.26 -21.67
N MET A 381 -16.49 1.66 -21.31
CA MET A 381 -16.26 1.06 -20.00
C MET A 381 -16.39 2.07 -18.85
N ASP A 382 -15.88 3.30 -19.01
CA ASP A 382 -15.94 4.32 -17.96
C ASP A 382 -17.38 4.77 -17.72
N ILE A 383 -18.18 4.90 -18.78
CA ILE A 383 -19.61 5.20 -18.63
C ILE A 383 -20.31 4.04 -17.92
N PHE A 384 -20.06 2.80 -18.36
CA PHE A 384 -20.64 1.59 -17.76
C PHE A 384 -20.33 1.48 -16.26
N VAL A 385 -19.06 1.61 -15.89
CA VAL A 385 -18.59 1.53 -14.51
C VAL A 385 -19.15 2.67 -13.67
N THR A 386 -19.19 3.90 -14.20
CA THR A 386 -19.74 5.06 -13.49
C THR A 386 -21.21 4.87 -13.13
N GLY A 387 -22.01 4.32 -14.04
CA GLY A 387 -23.41 4.01 -13.72
C GLY A 387 -23.56 2.87 -12.72
N ILE A 388 -22.79 1.78 -12.86
CA ILE A 388 -22.75 0.71 -11.85
C ILE A 388 -22.41 1.27 -10.47
N ARG A 389 -21.38 2.12 -10.35
CA ARG A 389 -20.96 2.77 -9.11
C ARG A 389 -22.06 3.63 -8.52
N THR A 390 -22.73 4.43 -9.35
CA THR A 390 -23.85 5.28 -8.92
C THR A 390 -25.02 4.44 -8.39
N LEU A 391 -25.37 3.34 -9.08
CA LEU A 391 -26.46 2.45 -8.68
C LEU A 391 -26.16 1.68 -7.40
N TYR A 392 -24.94 1.16 -7.23
CA TYR A 392 -24.52 0.56 -5.96
C TYR A 392 -24.44 1.60 -4.84
N GLY A 393 -24.10 2.84 -5.16
CA GLY A 393 -24.15 3.93 -4.17
C GLY A 393 -25.57 4.22 -3.72
N ALA A 394 -26.54 4.24 -4.64
CA ALA A 394 -27.96 4.32 -4.31
C ALA A 394 -28.41 3.14 -3.45
N LYS A 395 -27.96 1.92 -3.76
CA LYS A 395 -28.20 0.73 -2.93
C LYS A 395 -27.73 0.93 -1.51
N MET A 396 -26.48 1.39 -1.34
CA MET A 396 -25.90 1.65 -0.03
C MET A 396 -26.76 2.63 0.75
N LEU A 397 -27.10 3.79 0.16
CA LEU A 397 -27.95 4.79 0.81
C LEU A 397 -29.30 4.20 1.25
N LEU A 398 -29.95 3.38 0.42
CA LEU A 398 -31.21 2.72 0.77
C LEU A 398 -31.05 1.75 1.95
N LEU A 399 -29.92 1.04 2.05
CA LEU A 399 -29.67 0.08 3.14
C LEU A 399 -29.21 0.76 4.44
N THR A 400 -28.46 1.86 4.35
CA THR A 400 -27.82 2.50 5.52
C THR A 400 -28.55 3.74 6.03
N HIS A 401 -29.57 4.28 5.33
CA HIS A 401 -30.24 5.53 5.75
C HIS A 401 -30.78 5.51 7.18
N ARG A 402 -31.31 4.37 7.66
CA ARG A 402 -31.84 4.25 9.03
C ARG A 402 -30.74 4.20 10.09
N SER A 403 -29.56 3.77 9.68
CA SER A 403 -28.39 3.62 10.54
C SER A 403 -27.66 4.95 10.76
N VAL A 404 -27.86 5.97 9.92
CA VAL A 404 -27.13 7.24 10.00
C VAL A 404 -28.07 8.33 10.53
N SER A 405 -27.56 9.23 11.39
CA SER A 405 -28.34 10.38 11.89
C SER A 405 -28.54 11.49 10.83
N ILE A 406 -28.28 11.19 9.54
CA ILE A 406 -28.43 12.11 8.42
C ILE A 406 -29.67 11.69 7.66
N ASP A 407 -30.58 12.64 7.48
CA ASP A 407 -31.78 12.44 6.70
C ASP A 407 -31.45 12.34 5.20
N VAL A 408 -31.26 11.10 4.73
CA VAL A 408 -31.25 10.81 3.30
C VAL A 408 -32.69 10.84 2.83
N ASN A 409 -33.01 11.74 1.90
CA ASN A 409 -34.35 11.80 1.31
C ASN A 409 -34.60 10.58 0.40
N THR A 410 -34.97 9.45 1.02
CA THR A 410 -35.19 8.16 0.36
C THR A 410 -36.34 8.23 -0.64
N ILE A 411 -37.36 9.06 -0.42
CA ILE A 411 -38.43 9.31 -1.38
C ILE A 411 -37.86 9.90 -2.66
N LYS A 412 -37.06 10.96 -2.56
CA LYS A 412 -36.41 11.60 -3.72
C LYS A 412 -35.45 10.63 -4.41
N LEU A 413 -34.69 9.84 -3.65
CA LEU A 413 -33.80 8.81 -4.19
C LEU A 413 -34.56 7.76 -5.01
N THR A 414 -35.63 7.19 -4.44
CA THR A 414 -36.48 6.21 -5.12
C THR A 414 -37.15 6.80 -6.37
N ASN A 415 -37.61 8.06 -6.31
CA ASN A 415 -38.18 8.73 -7.48
C ASN A 415 -37.16 8.87 -8.62
N LYS A 416 -35.89 9.17 -8.31
CA LYS A 416 -34.80 9.22 -9.31
C LYS A 416 -34.50 7.84 -9.89
N LEU A 417 -34.43 6.80 -9.05
CA LEU A 417 -34.26 5.43 -9.52
C LEU A 417 -35.40 4.99 -10.45
N GLN A 418 -36.64 5.33 -10.12
CA GLN A 418 -37.81 5.05 -10.96
C GLN A 418 -37.77 5.83 -12.27
N ALA A 419 -37.34 7.08 -12.26
CA ALA A 419 -37.16 7.89 -13.47
C ALA A 419 -36.08 7.28 -14.40
N LEU A 420 -34.94 6.87 -13.84
CA LEU A 420 -33.87 6.20 -14.60
C LEU A 420 -34.34 4.84 -15.14
N TYR A 421 -35.06 4.05 -14.33
CA TYR A 421 -35.66 2.79 -14.78
C TYR A 421 -36.66 2.99 -15.91
N THR A 422 -37.44 4.07 -15.90
CA THR A 422 -38.38 4.37 -17.00
C THR A 422 -37.64 4.64 -18.32
N CYS A 423 -36.40 5.10 -18.26
CA CYS A 423 -35.56 5.28 -19.45
C CYS A 423 -35.15 3.95 -20.11
N THR A 424 -35.24 2.82 -19.41
CA THR A 424 -35.00 1.48 -20.01
C THR A 424 -35.98 1.18 -21.15
N TYR A 425 -37.22 1.66 -21.05
CA TYR A 425 -38.27 1.43 -22.06
C TYR A 425 -38.08 2.28 -23.33
N THR A 426 -37.46 3.46 -23.20
CA THR A 426 -37.31 4.41 -24.31
C THR A 426 -35.92 4.38 -24.93
N SER A 427 -34.91 4.11 -24.12
CA SER A 427 -33.49 4.22 -24.48
C SER A 427 -32.76 2.89 -24.48
N GLU A 428 -33.45 1.77 -24.22
CA GLU A 428 -32.87 0.41 -24.23
C GLU A 428 -31.59 0.29 -23.38
N LEU A 429 -31.56 0.93 -22.20
CA LEU A 429 -30.37 0.94 -21.31
C LEU A 429 -29.75 -0.45 -21.14
N ASN A 430 -28.42 -0.46 -20.94
CA ASN A 430 -27.66 -1.66 -20.65
C ASN A 430 -28.40 -2.67 -19.72
N PRO A 431 -28.56 -3.94 -20.11
CA PRO A 431 -29.31 -4.93 -19.34
C PRO A 431 -28.82 -5.09 -17.89
N ALA A 432 -27.52 -4.98 -17.64
CA ALA A 432 -26.97 -5.09 -16.29
C ALA A 432 -27.44 -3.93 -15.38
N TRP A 433 -27.56 -2.72 -15.93
CA TRP A 433 -28.11 -1.58 -15.21
C TRP A 433 -29.61 -1.77 -14.99
N GLY A 434 -30.34 -2.24 -16.01
CA GLY A 434 -31.77 -2.54 -15.93
C GLY A 434 -32.10 -3.55 -14.82
N SER A 435 -31.39 -4.69 -14.79
CA SER A 435 -31.57 -5.71 -13.74
C SER A 435 -31.23 -5.20 -12.34
N LEU A 436 -30.19 -4.36 -12.21
CA LEU A 436 -29.84 -3.76 -10.92
C LEU A 436 -30.91 -2.78 -10.45
N LEU A 437 -31.41 -1.90 -11.35
CA LEU A 437 -32.50 -0.96 -11.05
C LEU A 437 -33.77 -1.69 -10.62
N GLU A 438 -34.15 -2.76 -11.31
CA GLU A 438 -35.31 -3.57 -10.97
C GLU A 438 -35.17 -4.18 -9.57
N ALA A 439 -33.99 -4.74 -9.25
CA ALA A 439 -33.70 -5.29 -7.92
C ALA A 439 -33.79 -4.21 -6.82
N LEU A 440 -33.25 -3.01 -7.06
CA LEU A 440 -33.29 -1.91 -6.09
C LEU A 440 -34.71 -1.41 -5.82
N LEU A 441 -35.52 -1.28 -6.87
CA LEU A 441 -36.92 -0.86 -6.75
C LEU A 441 -37.77 -1.92 -6.04
N ALA A 442 -37.49 -3.21 -6.26
CA ALA A 442 -38.14 -4.30 -5.54
C ALA A 442 -37.80 -4.29 -4.03
N GLU A 443 -36.52 -4.13 -3.69
CA GLU A 443 -36.02 -4.10 -2.30
C GLU A 443 -36.54 -2.88 -1.52
N PHE A 444 -36.77 -1.74 -2.18
CA PHE A 444 -37.42 -0.60 -1.53
C PHE A 444 -38.90 -0.88 -1.21
N ARG A 445 -39.65 -1.45 -2.17
CA ARG A 445 -41.09 -1.72 -1.98
C ARG A 445 -41.34 -2.64 -0.78
N THR A 446 -40.47 -3.61 -0.53
CA THR A 446 -40.57 -4.53 0.61
C THR A 446 -40.14 -3.91 1.94
N THR A 447 -39.32 -2.86 1.95
CA THR A 447 -38.84 -2.19 3.16
C THR A 447 -39.67 -0.98 3.57
N SER A 448 -40.53 -0.49 2.67
CA SER A 448 -41.51 0.59 2.88
C SER A 448 -42.91 0.11 3.31
N SER A 449 -43.17 -1.19 3.24
CA SER A 449 -44.34 -1.87 3.84
C SER A 449 -44.02 -2.36 5.25
#